data_AF-A0A4D4KTX0-F1
#
_entry.id   AF-A0A4D4KTX0-F1
#
_cell.length_a   1.000
_cell.length_b   1.000
_cell.length_c   1.000
_cell.angle_alpha   90.00
_cell.angle_beta   90.00
_cell.angle_gamma   90.00
#
_symmetry.space_group_name_H-M   'P 1'
#
loop_
_entity.id
_entity.type
_entity.pdbx_description
1 polymer ?
#
loop_
_entity_poly.entity_id
_entity_poly.type
_entity_poly.pdbx_seq_one_letter_code
_entity_poly.pdbx_strand_id
1 'polypeptide(L)'
;MERWIQTCRTQLLDRTLIWNQSHLLHTLREYEAFYNEHRPHRALSQADPCRPLPAPITHQAQLTHLEVRRRDRLGGTLHQYQHAA
;
A
#
# COMPACT_ATOMS: atom_id res chain seq x y z
N MET A 1 3.29 10.45 16.18
CA MET A 1 3.98 10.89 14.96
C MET A 1 5.24 10.06 14.68
N GLU A 2 6.09 9.81 15.69
CA GLU A 2 7.36 9.09 15.55
C GLU A 2 7.26 7.72 14.86
N ARG A 3 6.22 6.93 15.16
CA ARG A 3 6.03 5.60 14.55
C ARG A 3 5.81 5.65 13.04
N TRP A 4 5.10 6.68 12.54
CA TRP A 4 4.88 6.86 11.11
C TRP A 4 6.18 7.23 10.40
N ILE A 5 6.96 8.15 10.99
CA ILE A 5 8.26 8.58 10.44
C ILE A 5 9.23 7.40 10.38
N GLN A 6 9.33 6.61 11.45
CA GLN A 6 10.20 5.43 11.48
C GLN A 6 9.78 4.38 10.43
N THR A 7 8.48 4.19 10.25
CA THR A 7 7.93 3.26 9.24
C THR A 7 8.25 3.76 7.83
N CYS A 8 8.02 5.05 7.56
CA CYS A 8 8.36 5.70 6.30
C CYS A 8 9.85 5.57 6.00
N ARG A 9 10.72 5.82 6.97
CA ARG A 9 12.17 5.65 6.79
C ARG A 9 12.53 4.22 6.37
N THR A 10 12.09 3.24 7.14
CA THR A 10 12.44 1.82 6.95
C THR A 10 11.88 1.24 5.64
N GLN A 11 10.66 1.64 5.25
CA GLN A 11 9.98 1.09 4.08
C GLN A 11 10.28 1.85 2.78
N LEU A 12 10.64 3.13 2.86
CA LEU A 12 10.81 4.00 1.70
C LEU A 12 12.23 4.58 1.61
N LEU A 13 12.62 5.39 2.60
CA LEU A 13 13.82 6.24 2.48
C LEU A 13 15.12 5.44 2.56
N ASP A 14 15.15 4.33 3.29
CA ASP A 14 16.33 3.46 3.36
C ASP A 14 16.51 2.60 2.09
N ARG A 15 15.51 2.57 1.19
CA ARG A 15 15.49 1.73 -0.03
C ARG A 15 15.47 2.55 -1.33
N THR A 16 15.38 3.87 -1.24
CA THR A 16 15.23 4.76 -2.39
C THR A 16 16.30 5.84 -2.36
N LEU A 17 17.10 5.94 -3.42
CA LEU A 17 18.05 7.05 -3.55
C LEU A 17 17.30 8.35 -3.83
N ILE A 18 17.45 9.35 -2.96
CA ILE A 18 16.78 10.64 -3.11
C ILE A 18 17.69 11.62 -3.85
N TRP A 19 17.45 11.82 -5.15
CA TRP A 19 18.24 12.75 -5.98
C TRP A 19 18.10 14.23 -5.63
N ASN A 20 16.89 14.70 -5.31
CA ASN A 20 16.63 16.10 -4.98
C ASN A 20 15.33 16.26 -4.17
N GLN A 21 15.02 17.49 -3.77
CA GLN A 21 13.82 17.81 -3.00
C GLN A 21 12.52 17.48 -3.74
N SER A 22 12.44 17.73 -5.06
CA SER A 22 11.25 17.40 -5.84
C SER A 22 10.98 15.90 -5.85
N HIS A 23 12.03 15.10 -6.02
CA HIS A 23 11.97 13.64 -5.93
C HIS A 23 11.56 13.19 -4.52
N LEU A 24 12.09 13.79 -3.46
CA LEU A 24 11.67 13.48 -2.09
C LEU A 24 10.17 13.72 -1.89
N LEU A 25 9.68 14.89 -2.31
CA LEU A 25 8.27 15.26 -2.15
C LEU A 25 7.35 14.35 -2.97
N HIS A 26 7.74 13.98 -4.18
CA HIS A 26 7.01 13.01 -4.99
C HIS A 26 6.94 11.65 -4.30
N THR A 27 8.08 11.14 -3.85
CA THR A 27 8.20 9.83 -3.19
C THR A 27 7.42 9.78 -1.87
N LEU A 28 7.43 10.85 -1.07
CA LEU A 28 6.63 10.95 0.15
C LEU A 28 5.13 10.98 -0.13
N ARG A 29 4.68 11.70 -1.17
CA ARG A 29 3.25 11.74 -1.57
C ARG A 29 2.77 10.37 -2.03
N GLU A 30 3.56 9.67 -2.85
CA GLU A 30 3.23 8.30 -3.28
C GLU A 30 3.16 7.34 -2.09
N TYR A 31 4.08 7.47 -1.13
CA TYR A 31 4.06 6.67 0.09
C TYR A 31 2.85 6.98 0.97
N GLU A 32 2.47 8.24 1.14
CA GLU A 32 1.28 8.64 1.90
C GLU A 32 0.01 8.06 1.29
N ALA A 33 -0.16 8.20 -0.03
CA ALA A 33 -1.30 7.63 -0.74
C ALA A 33 -1.34 6.10 -0.57
N PHE A 34 -0.21 5.42 -0.77
CA PHE A 34 -0.11 3.98 -0.55
C PHE A 34 -0.46 3.57 0.90
N TYR A 35 0.07 4.30 1.88
CA TYR A 35 -0.12 4.00 3.30
C TYR A 35 -1.58 4.15 3.74
N ASN A 36 -2.30 5.14 3.20
CA ASN A 36 -3.69 5.42 3.56
C ASN A 36 -4.70 4.59 2.78
N GLU A 37 -4.40 4.26 1.52
CA GLU A 37 -5.37 3.61 0.62
C GLU A 37 -5.22 2.10 0.51
N HIS A 38 -4.04 1.54 0.83
CA HIS A 38 -3.72 0.15 0.48
C HIS A 38 -2.98 -0.66 1.54
N ARG A 39 -2.48 -0.01 2.59
CA ARG A 39 -1.79 -0.73 3.65
C ARG A 39 -2.81 -1.23 4.65
N PRO A 40 -2.87 -2.54 4.94
CA PRO A 40 -3.80 -3.04 5.95
C PRO A 40 -3.39 -2.52 7.33
N HIS A 41 -4.35 -1.95 8.08
CA HIS A 41 -4.11 -1.45 9.43
C HIS A 41 -4.74 -2.37 10.45
N ARG A 42 -3.92 -2.93 11.35
CA ARG A 42 -4.39 -3.82 12.42
C ARG A 42 -5.46 -3.18 13.31
N ALA A 43 -5.36 -1.86 13.57
CA ALA A 43 -6.35 -1.12 14.35
C ALA A 43 -7.71 -1.00 13.65
N LEU A 44 -7.75 -1.18 12.32
CA LEU A 44 -8.95 -1.14 11.49
C LEU A 44 -9.35 -2.56 11.02
N SER A 45 -8.99 -3.59 11.79
CA SER A 45 -9.27 -4.99 11.42
C SER A 45 -8.69 -5.39 10.05
N GLN A 46 -7.53 -4.83 9.68
CA GLN A 46 -6.87 -4.98 8.37
C GLN A 46 -7.57 -4.26 7.21
N ALA A 47 -8.57 -3.41 7.46
CA ALA A 47 -9.03 -2.45 6.48
C ALA A 47 -7.98 -1.34 6.25
N ASP A 48 -8.11 -0.66 5.12
CA ASP A 48 -7.34 0.56 4.85
C ASP A 48 -8.16 1.78 5.31
N PRO A 49 -7.53 2.86 5.80
CA PRO A 49 -8.20 4.06 6.29
C PRO A 49 -9.20 4.64 5.30
N CYS A 50 -8.87 4.59 4.01
CA CYS A 50 -9.73 5.10 2.94
C CYS A 50 -10.52 4.00 2.22
N ARG A 51 -10.36 2.71 2.58
CA ARG A 51 -11.01 1.58 1.91
C ARG A 51 -11.51 0.54 2.92
N PRO A 52 -12.83 0.48 3.17
CA PRO A 52 -13.39 -0.56 4.02
C PRO A 52 -13.21 -1.94 3.36
N LEU A 53 -13.18 -2.98 4.20
CA LEU A 53 -13.08 -4.35 3.72
C LEU A 53 -14.29 -4.69 2.83
N PRO A 54 -14.07 -5.40 1.70
CA PRO A 54 -15.16 -5.96 0.92
C PRO A 54 -15.90 -7.04 1.72
N ALA A 55 -17.11 -7.39 1.28
CA ALA A 55 -17.85 -8.50 1.86
C ALA A 55 -17.03 -9.81 1.80
N PRO A 56 -17.10 -10.68 2.82
CA PRO A 56 -16.36 -11.93 2.82
C PRO A 56 -16.78 -12.83 1.67
N ILE A 57 -15.81 -13.38 0.94
CA ILE A 57 -16.07 -14.39 -0.08
C ILE A 57 -16.49 -15.68 0.64
N THR A 58 -17.73 -16.13 0.41
CA THR A 58 -18.32 -17.27 1.11
C THR A 58 -18.39 -18.54 0.25
N HIS A 59 -18.26 -18.42 -1.07
CA HIS A 59 -18.38 -19.54 -1.99
C HIS A 59 -17.02 -19.96 -2.57
N GLN A 60 -16.69 -21.25 -2.47
CA GLN A 60 -15.39 -21.79 -2.90
C GLN A 60 -15.09 -21.51 -4.38
N ALA A 61 -16.10 -21.57 -5.26
CA ALA A 61 -15.89 -21.31 -6.68
C ALA A 61 -15.50 -19.85 -6.98
N GLN A 62 -15.91 -18.89 -6.14
CA GLN A 62 -15.50 -17.49 -6.29
C GLN A 62 -14.01 -17.30 -5.96
N LEU A 63 -13.47 -18.09 -5.03
CA LEU A 63 -12.04 -18.09 -4.72
C LEU A 63 -11.22 -18.66 -5.89
N THR A 64 -11.75 -19.64 -6.61
CA THR A 64 -11.06 -20.26 -7.76
C THR A 64 -10.91 -19.30 -8.95
N HIS A 65 -11.81 -18.33 -9.06
CA HIS A 65 -11.78 -17.29 -10.11
C HIS A 65 -11.22 -15.95 -9.61
N LEU A 66 -10.63 -15.91 -8.41
CA LEU A 66 -10.09 -14.68 -7.85
C LEU A 66 -8.79 -14.29 -8.55
N GLU A 67 -8.86 -13.36 -9.50
CA GLU A 67 -7.67 -12.80 -10.12
C GLU A 67 -7.09 -11.69 -9.23
N VAL A 68 -5.80 -11.78 -8.88
CA VAL A 68 -5.08 -10.75 -8.11
C VAL A 68 -4.06 -10.07 -9.01
N ARG A 69 -4.16 -8.75 -9.13
CA ARG A 69 -3.22 -7.92 -9.86
C ARG A 69 -2.31 -7.17 -8.91
N ARG A 70 -1.01 -7.22 -9.20
CA ARG A 70 0.01 -6.40 -8.55
C ARG A 70 0.25 -5.14 -9.38
N ARG A 71 0.29 -4.00 -8.70
CA ARG A 71 0.74 -2.71 -9.25
C ARG A 71 1.96 -2.25 -8.47
N ASP A 72 3.04 -1.99 -9.19
CA ASP A 72 4.26 -1.44 -8.60
C ASP A 72 4.23 0.08 -8.63
N ARG A 73 4.68 0.69 -7.53
CA ARG A 73 4.91 2.13 -7.42
C ARG A 73 6.35 2.38 -7.02
N LEU A 74 6.86 3.58 -7.36
CA LEU A 74 8.24 4.00 -7.08
C LEU A 74 9.28 2.96 -7.52
N GLY A 75 9.17 2.49 -8.77
CA GLY A 75 10.11 1.51 -9.33
C GLY A 75 10.06 0.12 -8.68
N GLY A 76 8.98 -0.20 -7.95
CA GLY A 76 8.81 -1.47 -7.26
C GLY A 76 9.22 -1.44 -5.78
N THR A 77 9.55 -0.28 -5.22
CA THR A 77 9.73 -0.15 -3.76
C THR A 77 8.43 -0.41 -3.00
N LEU A 78 7.29 -0.05 -3.61
CA LEU A 78 5.96 -0.27 -3.05
C LEU A 78 5.18 -1.22 -3.95
N HIS A 79 4.58 -2.25 -3.33
CA HIS A 79 3.74 -3.23 -4.01
C HIS A 79 2.30 -3.08 -3.55
N GLN A 80 1.41 -2.80 -4.49
CA GLN A 80 -0.02 -2.71 -4.27
C GLN A 80 -0.69 -3.93 -4.88
N TYR A 81 -1.57 -4.59 -4.14
CA TYR A 81 -2.34 -5.74 -4.62
C TYR A 81 -3.82 -5.39 -4.66
N GLN A 82 -4.50 -5.77 -5.73
CA GLN A 82 -5.93 -5.57 -5.91
C GLN A 82 -6.55 -6.75 -6.64
N HIS A 83 -7.84 -6.99 -6.41
CA HIS A 83 -8.61 -7.95 -7.18
C HIS A 83 -8.80 -7.38 -8.60
N ALA A 84 -8.61 -8.21 -9.64
CA ALA A 84 -9.06 -7.87 -10.97
C ALA A 84 -10.59 -7.95 -11.02
N ALA A 85 -11.21 -7.04 -11.77
CA ALA A 85 -12.65 -7.01 -11.99
C ALA A 85 -13.10 -8.16 -12.91
#